data_AF-A0A2X0IS37-F1
#
_entry.id   AF-A0A2X0IS37-F1
#
_cell.length_a   1.000
_cell.length_b   1.000
_cell.length_c   1.000
_cell.angle_alpha   90.00
_cell.angle_beta   90.00
_cell.angle_gamma   90.00
#
_symmetry.space_group_name_H-M   'P 1'
#
loop_
_entity.id
_entity.type
_entity.pdbx_description
1 polymer ?
#
loop_
_entity_poly.entity_id
_entity_poly.type
_entity_poly.pdbx_seq_one_letter_code
_entity_poly.pdbx_strand_id
1 'polypeptide(L)'
;MNRAQLRSATRALGVLAFAVCFAFVMVRGGFGSGSSTDGAAALTPSDNPDRRAMPAGPPGPVAANVPGSLAGPQASPDGHSTPFGGLPAIGVLFSPDEVADNHHFCTASVVHSPGGDVVATAAHCLSDPANGSPNPSTVVFAPGYHDG
;
A
#
# COMPACT_ATOMS: atom_id res chain seq x y z
N MET A 1 -8.88 54.66 1.81
CA MET A 1 -8.73 53.25 2.23
C MET A 1 -7.43 53.10 3.01
N ASN A 2 -7.48 52.77 4.31
CA ASN A 2 -6.30 52.75 5.18
C ASN A 2 -5.53 51.43 5.03
N ARG A 3 -4.19 51.44 5.20
CA ARG A 3 -3.33 50.24 5.10
C ARG A 3 -3.80 49.06 5.98
N ALA A 4 -4.46 49.35 7.11
CA ALA A 4 -5.07 48.35 7.98
C ALA A 4 -6.29 47.66 7.35
N GLN A 5 -7.12 48.40 6.62
CA GLN A 5 -8.28 47.87 5.88
C GLN A 5 -7.82 46.97 4.73
N LEU A 6 -6.72 47.33 4.05
CA LEU A 6 -6.14 46.51 2.99
C LEU A 6 -5.60 45.18 3.52
N ARG A 7 -4.90 45.18 4.66
CA ARG A 7 -4.40 43.94 5.31
C ARG A 7 -5.53 43.04 5.81
N SER A 8 -6.60 43.62 6.34
CA SER A 8 -7.80 42.88 6.74
C SER A 8 -8.48 42.22 5.54
N ALA A 9 -8.64 42.96 4.43
CA ALA A 9 -9.22 42.45 3.19
C ALA A 9 -8.39 41.32 2.57
N THR A 10 -7.05 41.43 2.57
CA THR A 10 -6.18 40.35 2.04
C THR A 10 -6.26 39.07 2.90
N ARG A 11 -6.33 39.21 4.23
CA ARG A 11 -6.52 38.05 5.12
C ARG A 11 -7.88 37.40 4.93
N ALA A 12 -8.95 38.19 4.80
CA ALA A 12 -10.29 37.68 4.55
C ALA A 12 -10.38 36.94 3.20
N LEU A 13 -9.79 37.47 2.13
CA LEU A 13 -9.70 36.80 0.84
C LEU A 13 -8.93 35.48 0.93
N GLY A 14 -7.80 35.45 1.66
CA GLY A 14 -6.99 34.25 1.82
C GLY A 14 -7.73 33.13 2.56
N VAL A 15 -8.44 33.46 3.65
CA VAL A 15 -9.26 32.49 4.40
C VAL A 15 -10.42 31.97 3.55
N LEU A 16 -11.08 32.86 2.79
CA LEU A 16 -12.21 32.48 1.95
C LEU A 16 -11.75 31.57 0.81
N ALA A 17 -10.61 31.87 0.16
CA ALA A 17 -10.04 31.01 -0.87
C ALA A 17 -9.67 29.62 -0.33
N PHE A 18 -9.04 29.55 0.85
CA PHE A 18 -8.71 28.28 1.49
C PHE A 18 -9.96 27.43 1.80
N ALA A 19 -11.00 28.06 2.37
CA ALA A 19 -12.25 27.38 2.70
C ALA A 19 -12.95 26.82 1.45
N VAL A 20 -12.96 27.58 0.34
CA VAL A 20 -13.53 27.14 -0.94
C VAL A 20 -12.74 25.95 -1.51
N CYS A 21 -11.40 26.02 -1.53
CA CYS A 21 -10.56 24.92 -2.00
C CYS A 21 -10.76 23.65 -1.17
N PHE A 22 -10.80 23.76 0.15
CA PHE A 22 -11.02 22.64 1.05
C PHE A 22 -12.39 21.98 0.82
N ALA A 23 -13.46 22.78 0.69
CA ALA A 23 -14.78 22.28 0.37
C ALA A 23 -14.81 21.57 -1.00
N PHE A 24 -14.08 22.08 -1.98
CA PHE A 24 -13.98 21.46 -3.30
C PHE A 24 -13.29 20.07 -3.24
N VAL A 25 -12.24 19.93 -2.43
CA VAL A 25 -11.57 18.65 -2.19
C VAL A 25 -12.50 17.68 -1.47
N MET A 26 -13.24 18.12 -0.45
CA MET A 26 -14.22 17.27 0.26
C MET A 26 -15.35 16.79 -0.65
N VAL A 27 -15.86 17.65 -1.54
CA VAL A 27 -16.98 17.32 -2.45
C VAL A 27 -16.54 16.46 -3.64
N ARG A 28 -15.32 16.66 -4.16
CA ARG A 28 -14.83 15.93 -5.35
C ARG A 28 -13.86 14.78 -5.05
N GLY A 29 -13.14 14.85 -3.94
CA GLY A 29 -12.12 13.87 -3.55
C GLY A 29 -12.68 12.81 -2.61
N GLY A 30 -13.82 12.22 -2.97
CA GLY A 30 -14.55 11.25 -2.14
C GLY A 30 -13.62 10.33 -1.34
N PHE A 31 -13.72 10.43 -0.01
CA PHE A 31 -13.10 9.46 0.88
C PHE A 31 -13.76 8.11 0.61
N GLY A 32 -13.03 7.24 -0.10
CA GLY A 32 -13.45 5.86 -0.32
C GLY A 32 -13.39 5.10 0.98
N SER A 33 -14.47 5.16 1.77
CA SER A 33 -14.67 4.26 2.90
C SER A 33 -15.28 2.97 2.37
N GLY A 34 -14.50 1.90 2.45
CA GLY A 34 -14.85 0.56 2.02
C GLY A 34 -16.13 0.04 2.68
N SER A 35 -16.87 -0.77 1.93
CA SER A 35 -18.07 -1.44 2.37
C SER A 35 -17.75 -2.49 3.45
N SER A 36 -18.22 -2.26 4.68
CA SER A 36 -18.45 -3.35 5.62
C SER A 36 -19.60 -4.21 5.11
N THR A 37 -19.35 -5.49 4.85
CA THR A 37 -20.43 -6.49 4.72
C THR A 37 -20.27 -7.50 5.84
N ASP A 38 -21.23 -7.46 6.76
CA ASP A 38 -21.50 -8.55 7.70
C ASP A 38 -22.18 -9.69 6.93
N GLY A 39 -21.75 -10.93 7.17
CA GLY A 39 -22.35 -12.10 6.54
C GLY A 39 -21.73 -13.41 6.99
N ALA A 40 -22.16 -13.90 8.15
CA ALA A 40 -21.90 -15.26 8.59
C ALA A 40 -22.61 -16.28 7.68
N ALA A 41 -21.89 -17.30 7.23
CA ALA A 41 -22.47 -18.57 6.82
C ALA A 41 -21.49 -19.70 7.15
N ALA A 42 -21.92 -20.56 8.08
CA ALA A 42 -21.22 -21.77 8.49
C ALA A 42 -21.33 -22.85 7.41
N LEU A 43 -20.21 -23.49 7.05
CA LEU A 43 -20.18 -24.83 6.45
C LEU A 43 -18.91 -25.58 6.90
N THR A 44 -19.06 -26.90 7.05
CA THR A 44 -18.28 -27.85 7.84
C THR A 44 -16.89 -28.24 7.28
N PRO A 45 -15.92 -28.64 8.13
CA PRO A 45 -14.62 -29.16 7.69
C PRO A 45 -14.71 -30.54 7.00
N SER A 46 -13.90 -30.74 5.95
CA SER A 46 -13.57 -32.04 5.37
C SER A 46 -12.08 -32.29 5.59
N ASP A 47 -11.75 -33.34 6.36
CA ASP A 47 -10.41 -33.68 6.79
C ASP A 47 -9.53 -34.20 5.64
N ASN A 48 -8.43 -33.50 5.34
CA ASN A 48 -7.27 -34.08 4.66
C ASN A 48 -5.98 -33.44 5.22
N PRO A 49 -5.10 -34.17 5.92
CA PRO A 49 -4.14 -33.58 6.86
C PRO A 49 -2.82 -33.05 6.24
N ASP A 50 -2.56 -33.24 4.95
CA ASP A 50 -1.23 -32.98 4.38
C ASP A 50 -1.15 -31.84 3.33
N ARG A 51 -2.17 -30.98 3.25
CA ARG A 51 -2.06 -29.70 2.53
C ARG A 51 -2.61 -28.59 3.41
N ARG A 52 -1.76 -27.71 3.93
CA ARG A 52 -2.20 -26.36 4.32
C ARG A 52 -2.53 -25.60 3.05
N ALA A 53 -3.71 -25.89 2.49
CA ALA A 53 -4.35 -25.04 1.51
C ALA A 53 -4.69 -23.74 2.23
N MET A 54 -4.03 -22.65 1.86
CA MET A 54 -4.55 -21.33 2.18
C MET A 54 -5.98 -21.28 1.62
N PRO A 55 -6.97 -20.76 2.37
CA PRO A 55 -8.28 -20.51 1.81
C PRO A 55 -8.09 -19.68 0.55
N ALA A 56 -8.51 -20.21 -0.60
CA ALA A 56 -8.74 -19.35 -1.74
C ALA A 56 -9.73 -18.30 -1.24
N GLY A 57 -9.28 -17.04 -1.17
CA GLY A 57 -10.19 -15.94 -0.91
C GLY A 57 -11.36 -15.99 -1.90
N PRO A 58 -12.46 -15.27 -1.63
CA PRO A 58 -13.50 -15.09 -2.64
C PRO A 58 -12.83 -14.75 -3.98
N PRO A 59 -13.31 -15.29 -5.13
CA PRO A 59 -12.67 -15.07 -6.41
C PRO A 59 -12.36 -13.58 -6.53
N GLY A 60 -11.08 -13.27 -6.62
CA GLY A 60 -10.62 -11.90 -6.79
C GLY A 60 -11.35 -11.27 -7.97
N PRO A 61 -11.34 -9.94 -8.10
CA PRO A 61 -11.90 -9.29 -9.27
C PRO A 61 -11.45 -10.07 -10.52
N VAL A 62 -12.41 -10.44 -11.37
CA VAL A 62 -12.15 -11.15 -12.64
C VAL A 62 -10.84 -10.64 -13.20
N ALA A 63 -9.87 -11.54 -13.37
CA ALA A 63 -8.51 -11.17 -13.77
C ALA A 63 -8.63 -10.10 -14.85
N ALA A 64 -8.07 -8.92 -14.58
CA ALA A 64 -8.14 -7.82 -15.53
C ALA A 64 -7.72 -8.41 -16.89
N ASN A 65 -8.55 -8.26 -17.92
CA ASN A 65 -8.22 -8.75 -19.25
C ASN A 65 -7.05 -7.92 -19.76
N VAL A 66 -5.83 -8.31 -19.39
CA VAL A 66 -4.59 -7.69 -19.82
C VAL A 66 -4.34 -8.20 -21.23
N PRO A 67 -4.35 -7.33 -22.26
CA PRO A 67 -3.98 -7.72 -23.61
C PRO A 67 -2.65 -8.47 -23.59
N GLY A 68 -2.53 -9.57 -24.35
CA GLY A 68 -1.30 -10.36 -24.39
C GLY A 68 -0.05 -9.56 -24.77
N SER A 69 -0.21 -8.39 -25.41
CA SER A 69 0.87 -7.45 -25.68
C SER A 69 1.44 -6.75 -24.43
N LEU A 70 0.70 -6.73 -23.33
CA LEU A 70 1.12 -6.19 -22.02
C LEU A 70 1.50 -7.30 -21.03
N ALA A 71 1.28 -8.57 -21.41
CA ALA A 71 1.65 -9.71 -20.60
C ALA A 71 3.18 -9.89 -20.62
N GLY A 72 3.79 -9.90 -19.44
CA GLY A 72 5.19 -10.27 -19.31
C GLY A 72 5.43 -11.75 -19.66
N PRO A 73 6.68 -12.17 -19.93
CA PRO A 73 7.02 -13.56 -20.27
C PRO A 73 6.58 -14.60 -19.23
N GLN A 74 6.31 -14.17 -18.00
CA GLN A 74 5.91 -15.02 -16.87
C GLN A 74 4.43 -14.87 -16.51
N ALA A 75 3.62 -14.22 -17.35
CA ALA A 75 2.20 -14.05 -17.09
C ALA A 75 1.47 -15.41 -17.10
N SER A 76 0.65 -15.65 -16.08
CA SER A 76 -0.20 -16.85 -16.01
C SER A 76 -1.42 -16.69 -16.92
N PRO A 77 -1.72 -17.67 -17.81
CA PRO A 77 -2.87 -17.62 -18.72
C PRO A 77 -4.21 -17.45 -18.00
N ASP A 78 -4.32 -18.00 -16.79
CA ASP A 78 -5.56 -18.03 -16.02
C ASP A 78 -5.72 -16.81 -15.10
N GLY A 79 -4.79 -15.85 -15.17
CA GLY A 79 -4.81 -14.65 -14.32
C GLY A 79 -4.54 -14.93 -12.84
N HIS A 80 -4.13 -16.14 -12.49
CA HIS A 80 -3.76 -16.51 -11.13
C HIS A 80 -2.27 -16.25 -10.89
N SER A 81 -1.94 -15.72 -9.71
CA SER A 81 -0.56 -15.69 -9.23
C SER A 81 -0.04 -17.11 -9.09
N THR A 82 1.15 -17.38 -9.64
CA THR A 82 1.87 -18.63 -9.41
C THR A 82 3.15 -18.32 -8.63
N PRO A 83 3.59 -19.23 -7.73
CA PRO A 83 4.88 -19.06 -7.08
C PRO A 83 6.00 -19.01 -8.12
N PHE A 84 6.93 -18.09 -7.93
CA PHE A 84 8.15 -17.98 -8.72
C PHE A 84 9.30 -17.58 -7.79
N GLY A 85 10.54 -17.73 -8.25
CA GLY A 85 11.74 -17.47 -7.44
C GLY A 85 11.99 -16.00 -7.06
N GLY A 86 10.98 -15.14 -7.19
CA GLY A 86 11.10 -13.71 -6.90
C GLY A 86 11.85 -12.92 -7.97
N LEU A 87 11.95 -11.61 -7.74
CA LEU A 87 12.77 -10.69 -8.53
C LEU A 87 13.94 -10.23 -7.66
N PRO A 88 15.19 -10.25 -8.15
CA PRO A 88 16.35 -9.84 -7.35
C PRO A 88 16.27 -8.41 -6.79
N ALA A 89 15.58 -7.52 -7.51
CA ALA A 89 15.39 -6.13 -7.11
C ALA A 89 14.26 -5.94 -6.08
N ILE A 90 13.43 -6.95 -5.83
CA ILE A 90 12.32 -6.90 -4.88
C ILE A 90 12.74 -7.60 -3.60
N GLY A 91 12.37 -7.03 -2.46
CA GLY A 91 12.63 -7.61 -1.17
C GLY A 91 11.60 -7.18 -0.14
N VAL A 92 11.85 -7.59 1.08
CA VAL A 92 10.98 -7.35 2.23
C VAL A 92 11.62 -6.37 3.21
N LEU A 93 10.79 -5.76 4.04
CA LEU A 93 11.19 -4.89 5.14
C LEU A 93 10.90 -5.55 6.49
N PHE A 94 11.89 -5.49 7.39
CA PHE A 94 11.81 -6.03 8.75
C PHE A 94 12.23 -4.99 9.79
N SER A 95 11.68 -5.13 11.00
CA SER A 95 12.14 -4.40 12.19
C SER A 95 12.84 -5.40 13.11
N PRO A 96 14.18 -5.30 13.30
CA PRO A 96 14.96 -6.29 14.05
C PRO A 96 14.65 -6.25 15.56
N ASP A 97 14.03 -5.17 16.03
CA ASP A 97 13.74 -4.91 17.45
C ASP A 97 12.37 -5.49 17.87
N GLU A 98 11.55 -5.93 16.92
CA GLU A 98 10.23 -6.51 17.18
C GLU A 98 10.37 -8.02 17.47
N VAL A 99 10.11 -8.42 18.71
CA VAL A 99 10.26 -9.81 19.20
C VAL A 99 9.15 -10.75 18.67
N ALA A 100 8.23 -10.23 17.86
CA ALA A 100 7.18 -11.01 17.23
C ALA A 100 7.65 -11.54 15.86
N ASP A 101 8.29 -12.71 15.90
CA ASP A 101 8.24 -13.73 14.86
C ASP A 101 8.70 -13.35 13.44
N ASN A 102 9.88 -12.73 13.24
CA ASN A 102 10.55 -12.68 11.92
C ASN A 102 9.64 -12.22 10.75
N HIS A 103 8.56 -11.49 11.03
CA HIS A 103 7.54 -11.23 10.03
C HIS A 103 7.95 -9.99 9.26
N HIS A 104 8.05 -10.13 7.94
CA HIS A 104 8.13 -8.98 7.07
C HIS A 104 6.81 -8.22 7.15
N PHE A 105 6.88 -6.90 7.33
CA PHE A 105 5.68 -6.07 7.44
C PHE A 105 5.35 -5.35 6.13
N CYS A 106 6.34 -5.18 5.25
CA CYS A 106 6.18 -4.52 3.96
C CYS A 106 7.15 -5.10 2.92
N THR A 107 7.00 -4.64 1.68
CA THR A 107 7.93 -4.88 0.57
C THR A 107 8.57 -3.58 0.09
N ALA A 108 9.73 -3.70 -0.54
CA ALA A 108 10.39 -2.59 -1.22
C ALA A 108 11.06 -3.07 -2.51
N SER A 109 11.38 -2.12 -3.39
CA SER A 109 12.09 -2.37 -4.63
C SER A 109 13.32 -1.50 -4.77
N VAL A 110 14.42 -2.06 -5.25
CA VAL A 110 15.61 -1.28 -5.65
C VAL A 110 15.23 -0.44 -6.87
N VAL A 111 15.56 0.85 -6.81
CA VAL A 111 15.36 1.79 -7.93
C VAL A 111 16.70 2.35 -8.38
N HIS A 112 16.77 2.78 -9.63
CA HIS A 112 17.97 3.43 -10.13
C HIS A 112 18.17 4.78 -9.40
N SER A 113 19.32 4.93 -8.75
CA SER A 113 19.81 6.19 -8.22
C SER A 113 21.28 6.36 -8.60
N PRO A 114 21.80 7.60 -8.67
CA PRO A 114 23.23 7.82 -8.92
C PRO A 114 24.16 7.12 -7.92
N GLY A 115 23.70 6.92 -6.67
CA GLY A 115 24.45 6.25 -5.61
C GLY A 115 24.29 4.72 -5.58
N GLY A 116 23.27 4.16 -6.25
CA GLY A 116 23.00 2.72 -6.24
C GLY A 116 22.49 2.19 -4.88
N ASP A 117 21.96 3.07 -4.04
CA ASP A 117 21.67 2.85 -2.62
C ASP A 117 20.23 3.23 -2.22
N VAL A 118 19.32 3.34 -3.20
CA VAL A 118 17.93 3.75 -2.96
C VAL A 118 16.97 2.60 -3.21
N VAL A 119 16.02 2.45 -2.28
CA VAL A 119 14.85 1.58 -2.40
C VAL A 119 13.56 2.39 -2.32
N ALA A 120 12.55 1.97 -3.07
CA ALA A 120 11.20 2.54 -3.05
C ALA A 120 10.24 1.64 -2.25
N THR A 121 9.42 2.26 -1.40
CA THR A 121 8.37 1.59 -0.63
C THR A 121 7.21 2.57 -0.37
N ALA A 122 6.13 2.10 0.25
CA ALA A 122 5.02 2.96 0.64
C ALA A 122 5.38 3.81 1.87
N ALA A 123 4.96 5.07 1.89
CA ALA A 123 5.24 5.97 3.01
C ALA A 123 4.70 5.43 4.36
N HIS A 124 3.51 4.80 4.35
CA HIS A 124 2.91 4.23 5.55
C HIS A 124 3.67 3.02 6.13
N CYS A 125 4.63 2.45 5.37
CA CYS A 125 5.53 1.42 5.90
C CYS A 125 6.60 2.03 6.83
N LEU A 126 6.94 3.32 6.66
CA LEU A 126 8.03 3.98 7.38
C LEU A 126 7.55 5.10 8.30
N SER A 127 6.33 5.59 8.13
CA SER A 127 5.77 6.72 8.86
C SER A 127 4.32 6.47 9.27
N ASP A 128 3.91 7.02 10.40
CA ASP A 128 2.53 7.04 10.86
C ASP A 128 1.65 7.78 9.83
N PRO A 129 0.61 7.14 9.26
CA PRO A 129 -0.23 7.75 8.23
C PRO A 129 -1.08 8.92 8.75
N ALA A 130 -1.33 9.02 10.05
CA ALA A 130 -2.16 10.07 10.65
C ALA A 130 -1.40 11.39 10.85
N ASN A 131 -0.10 11.32 11.12
CA ASN A 131 0.70 12.50 11.48
C ASN A 131 2.05 12.62 10.73
N GLY A 132 2.44 11.62 9.95
CA GLY A 132 3.68 11.60 9.16
C GLY A 132 4.95 11.38 9.98
N SER A 133 4.85 11.14 11.29
CA SER A 133 6.01 10.89 12.14
C SER A 133 6.71 9.60 11.72
N PRO A 134 8.04 9.57 11.65
CA PRO A 134 8.76 8.35 11.32
C PRO A 134 8.53 7.28 12.39
N ASN A 135 8.51 6.02 11.95
CA ASN A 135 8.54 4.88 12.86
C ASN A 135 9.86 4.93 13.66
N PRO A 136 9.83 4.81 15.01
CA PRO A 136 11.03 4.86 15.83
C PRO A 136 11.92 3.62 15.69
N SER A 137 11.43 2.52 15.11
CA SER A 137 12.19 1.27 14.95
C SER A 137 13.18 1.33 13.78
N THR A 138 14.27 0.56 13.92
CA THR A 138 15.19 0.34 12.79
C THR A 138 14.48 -0.48 11.72
N VAL A 139 14.68 -0.15 10.43
CA VAL A 139 14.13 -0.93 9.31
C VAL A 139 15.26 -1.50 8.47
N VAL A 140 15.17 -2.79 8.15
CA VAL A 140 16.14 -3.53 7.33
C VAL A 140 15.46 -4.01 6.04
N PHE A 141 16.12 -3.81 4.90
CA PHE A 141 15.69 -4.33 3.61
C PHE A 141 16.47 -5.60 3.24
N ALA A 142 15.75 -6.68 2.88
CA ALA A 142 16.32 -7.94 2.43
C ALA A 142 15.92 -8.23 0.97
N PRO A 143 16.76 -7.90 -0.03
CA PRO A 143 16.48 -8.17 -1.44
C PRO A 143 16.47 -9.66 -1.74
N GLY A 144 15.59 -10.10 -2.65
CA GLY A 144 15.48 -11.49 -3.06
C GLY A 144 15.00 -12.44 -1.97
N TYR A 145 14.33 -11.94 -0.93
CA TYR A 145 13.80 -12.77 0.15
C TYR A 145 12.81 -13.82 -0.36
N HIS A 146 13.05 -15.07 0.01
CA HIS A 146 12.24 -16.25 -0.33
C HIS A 146 12.35 -17.27 0.81
N ASP A 147 11.37 -18.19 0.89
CA ASP A 147 11.39 -19.36 1.79
C ASP A 147 11.54 -19.08 3.30
N GLY A 148 11.08 -17.91 3.75
CA GLY A 148 11.20 -17.36 5.12
C GLY A 148 11.18 -18.34 6.28
#